data_AF-A0A2S1YMP4-F1
#
_entry.id   AF-A0A2S1YMP4-F1
#
_cell.length_a   1.000
_cell.length_b   1.000
_cell.length_c   1.000
_cell.angle_alpha   90.00
_cell.angle_beta   90.00
_cell.angle_gamma   90.00
#
_symmetry.space_group_name_H-M   'P 1'
#
loop_
_entity.id
_entity.type
_entity.pdbx_description
1 polymer ?
#
loop_
_entity_poly.entity_id
_entity_poly.type
_entity_poly.pdbx_seq_one_letter_code
_entity_poly.pdbx_strand_id
1 'polypeptide(L)'
;MKILKLIILFLTIIFSNSTLFAQKNEEQIIQAIAFETNKIVLNNKHAYNYTKEGNNFIILNLSNKEIIKGEITSIGDGKFSSIITFLPSGKQFSNKKIIGRNDLIFVFAKYNIIKEDFSIDETRLSSFIENYNELK
;
A
#
# COMPACT_ATOMS: atom_id res chain seq x y z
N MET A 1 40.16 19.47 -37.76
CA MET A 1 39.03 18.55 -37.49
C MET A 1 39.23 17.54 -36.35
N LYS A 2 40.44 17.30 -35.81
CA LYS A 2 40.65 16.36 -34.70
C LYS A 2 40.26 16.93 -33.32
N ILE A 3 40.48 18.23 -33.11
CA ILE A 3 40.19 18.93 -31.84
C ILE A 3 38.68 19.12 -31.63
N LEU A 4 37.91 19.37 -32.70
CA LEU A 4 36.46 19.53 -32.62
C LEU A 4 35.74 18.23 -32.23
N LYS A 5 36.28 17.07 -32.63
CA LYS A 5 35.76 15.75 -32.22
C LYS A 5 35.98 15.46 -30.73
N LEU A 6 37.02 16.02 -30.13
CA LEU A 6 37.34 15.83 -28.70
C LEU A 6 36.39 16.63 -27.80
N ILE A 7 35.98 17.82 -28.24
CA ILE A 7 35.05 18.68 -27.50
C ILE A 7 33.64 18.08 -27.48
N ILE A 8 33.21 17.45 -28.57
CA ILE A 8 31.90 16.78 -28.65
C ILE A 8 31.84 15.54 -27.74
N LEU A 9 32.95 14.81 -27.59
CA LEU A 9 33.03 13.64 -26.71
C LEU A 9 32.93 14.01 -25.21
N PHE A 10 33.38 15.21 -24.83
CA PHE A 10 33.28 15.68 -23.45
C PHE A 10 31.85 16.12 -23.08
N LEU A 11 31.09 16.66 -24.04
CA LEU A 11 29.70 17.09 -23.82
C LEU A 11 28.73 15.92 -23.60
N THR A 12 29.01 14.74 -24.15
CA THR A 12 28.17 13.55 -23.95
C THR A 12 28.33 12.90 -22.58
N ILE A 13 29.40 13.19 -21.83
CA ILE A 13 29.63 12.61 -20.50
C ILE A 13 28.82 13.33 -19.41
N ILE A 14 28.43 14.58 -19.65
CA ILE A 14 27.72 15.41 -18.67
C ILE A 14 26.22 15.04 -18.57
N PHE A 15 25.66 14.45 -19.63
CA PHE A 15 24.24 14.01 -19.66
C PHE A 15 23.97 12.62 -19.08
N SER A 16 25.00 11.90 -18.61
CA SER A 16 24.83 10.57 -18.00
C SER A 16 24.47 10.60 -16.52
N ASN A 17 24.42 11.78 -15.89
CA ASN A 17 23.88 11.92 -14.54
C ASN A 17 22.35 12.06 -14.62
N SER A 18 21.69 11.07 -15.23
CA SER A 18 20.31 10.79 -14.85
C SER A 18 20.35 10.53 -13.36
N THR A 19 19.72 11.43 -12.62
CA THR A 19 19.53 11.37 -11.19
C THR A 19 18.90 10.03 -10.84
N LEU A 20 19.74 9.06 -10.53
CA LEU A 20 19.42 7.92 -9.70
C LEU A 20 19.17 8.53 -8.31
N PHE A 21 17.99 9.14 -8.15
CA PHE A 21 17.38 9.25 -6.83
C PHE A 21 17.14 7.80 -6.43
N ALA A 22 18.15 7.16 -5.87
CA ALA A 22 17.95 6.08 -4.95
C ALA A 22 17.02 6.67 -3.89
N GLN A 23 15.72 6.37 -4.03
CA GLN A 23 14.73 6.69 -3.03
C GLN A 23 15.30 6.13 -1.73
N LYS A 24 15.66 7.03 -0.81
CA LYS A 24 16.14 6.67 0.50
C LYS A 24 15.02 5.79 1.08
N ASN A 25 15.27 4.49 1.14
CA ASN A 25 14.39 3.51 1.79
C ASN A 25 14.51 3.75 3.30
N GLU A 26 14.16 4.95 3.76
CA GLU A 26 13.85 5.12 5.17
C GLU A 26 12.58 4.30 5.39
N GLU A 27 12.72 3.21 6.13
CA GLU A 27 11.57 2.44 6.56
C GLU A 27 10.66 3.38 7.35
N GLN A 28 9.50 3.72 6.79
CA GLN A 28 8.49 4.41 7.56
C GLN A 28 8.00 3.45 8.64
N ILE A 29 8.37 3.75 9.87
CA ILE A 29 7.90 2.97 11.01
C ILE A 29 6.55 3.56 11.43
N ILE A 30 5.46 2.90 11.02
CA ILE A 30 4.15 3.12 11.67
C ILE A 30 4.25 2.54 13.08
N GLN A 31 4.40 3.41 14.07
CA GLN A 31 4.59 3.04 15.49
C GLN A 31 3.29 3.06 16.28
N ALA A 32 2.28 3.82 15.82
CA ALA A 32 0.98 3.90 16.46
C ALA A 32 -0.14 3.70 15.44
N ILE A 33 -1.06 2.77 15.75
CA ILE A 33 -2.24 2.47 14.94
C ILE A 33 -3.45 2.52 15.88
N ALA A 34 -4.41 3.36 15.54
CA ALA A 34 -5.69 3.44 16.24
C ALA A 34 -6.85 3.38 15.23
N PHE A 35 -7.91 2.70 15.62
CA PHE A 35 -9.14 2.60 14.84
C PHE A 35 -10.26 3.29 15.61
N GLU A 36 -10.81 4.34 15.00
CA GLU A 36 -12.01 4.99 15.50
C GLU A 36 -13.23 4.52 14.66
N THR A 37 -14.43 4.93 15.03
CA THR A 37 -15.68 4.46 14.42
C THR A 37 -15.69 4.63 12.90
N ASN A 38 -15.19 5.76 12.39
CA ASN A 38 -15.25 6.17 10.99
C ASN A 38 -13.89 6.55 10.38
N LYS A 39 -12.78 6.30 11.09
CA LYS A 39 -11.44 6.64 10.58
C LYS A 39 -10.35 5.75 11.17
N ILE A 40 -9.23 5.71 10.46
CA ILE A 40 -8.01 5.00 10.82
C ILE A 40 -6.94 6.07 11.06
N VAL A 41 -6.32 6.01 12.23
CA VAL A 41 -5.31 6.96 12.69
C VAL A 41 -3.97 6.24 12.74
N LEU A 42 -2.99 6.75 12.00
CA LEU A 42 -1.62 6.24 11.95
C LEU A 42 -0.67 7.31 12.45
N ASN A 43 0.24 6.96 13.38
CA ASN A 43 1.18 7.89 14.00
C ASN A 43 0.49 9.19 14.48
N ASN A 44 -0.67 9.03 15.14
CA ASN A 44 -1.51 10.12 15.66
C ASN A 44 -2.07 11.09 14.60
N LYS A 45 -2.04 10.72 13.32
CA LYS A 45 -2.63 11.48 12.22
C LYS A 45 -3.77 10.69 11.58
N HIS A 46 -4.82 11.39 11.17
CA HIS A 46 -5.90 10.82 10.39
C HIS A 46 -5.34 10.38 9.02
N ALA A 47 -5.32 9.08 8.76
CA ALA A 47 -4.77 8.51 7.53
C ALA A 47 -5.85 8.11 6.54
N TYR A 48 -6.93 7.49 7.02
CA TYR A 48 -8.02 6.99 6.17
C TYR A 48 -9.38 7.21 6.81
N ASN A 49 -10.39 7.47 5.98
CA ASN A 49 -11.78 7.31 6.37
C ASN A 49 -12.16 5.83 6.28
N TYR A 50 -13.15 5.43 7.06
CA TYR A 50 -13.59 4.05 7.16
C TYR A 50 -15.11 3.95 7.28
N THR A 51 -15.69 3.00 6.55
CA THR A 51 -17.11 2.64 6.70
C THR A 51 -17.27 1.13 6.84
N LYS A 52 -18.30 0.72 7.59
CA LYS A 52 -18.69 -0.67 7.77
C LYS A 52 -20.20 -0.80 7.64
N GLU A 53 -20.64 -1.78 6.86
CA GLU A 53 -22.05 -2.12 6.71
C GLU A 53 -22.19 -3.65 6.76
N GLY A 54 -22.76 -4.15 7.86
CA GLY A 54 -22.82 -5.58 8.12
C GLY A 54 -21.43 -6.23 8.08
N ASN A 55 -21.27 -7.15 7.11
CA ASN A 55 -20.04 -7.89 6.87
C ASN A 55 -19.06 -7.19 5.92
N ASN A 56 -19.49 -6.09 5.32
CA ASN A 56 -18.69 -5.33 4.37
C ASN A 56 -17.98 -4.18 5.05
N PHE A 57 -16.79 -3.85 4.54
CA PHE A 57 -16.06 -2.68 4.96
C PHE A 57 -15.40 -1.97 3.78
N ILE A 58 -15.20 -0.66 3.92
CA ILE A 58 -14.56 0.19 2.93
C ILE A 58 -13.55 1.08 3.63
N ILE A 59 -12.35 1.17 3.06
CA ILE A 59 -11.34 2.15 3.44
C ILE A 59 -11.24 3.16 2.32
N LEU A 60 -11.33 4.44 2.68
CA LEU A 60 -11.26 5.56 1.75
C LEU A 60 -10.06 6.45 2.10
N ASN A 61 -9.49 7.08 1.08
CA ASN A 61 -8.50 8.12 1.31
C ASN A 61 -9.15 9.38 1.91
N LEU A 62 -8.33 10.38 2.26
CA LEU A 62 -8.79 11.64 2.84
C LEU A 62 -9.68 12.47 1.88
N SER A 63 -9.64 12.17 0.57
CA SER A 63 -10.53 12.74 -0.45
C SER A 63 -11.84 11.96 -0.63
N ASN A 64 -12.17 11.03 0.28
CA ASN A 64 -13.34 10.15 0.21
C ASN A 64 -13.40 9.26 -1.04
N LYS A 65 -12.26 8.99 -1.69
CA LYS A 65 -12.17 7.99 -2.75
C LYS A 65 -11.95 6.62 -2.13
N GLU A 66 -12.80 5.66 -2.48
CA GLU A 66 -12.65 4.27 -2.06
C GLU A 66 -11.33 3.70 -2.61
N ILE A 67 -10.54 3.07 -1.74
CA ILE A 67 -9.26 2.46 -2.12
C ILE A 67 -9.21 0.97 -1.80
N ILE A 68 -9.96 0.52 -0.78
CA ILE A 68 -10.05 -0.89 -0.39
C ILE A 68 -11.50 -1.20 -0.05
N LYS A 69 -12.00 -2.32 -0.58
CA LYS A 69 -13.27 -2.94 -0.18
C LYS A 69 -12.96 -4.30 0.42
N GLY A 70 -13.68 -4.70 1.46
CA GLY A 70 -13.56 -6.04 2.01
C GLY A 70 -14.91 -6.61 2.41
N GLU A 71 -15.07 -7.91 2.22
CA GLU A 71 -16.22 -8.69 2.62
C GLU A 71 -15.75 -9.79 3.57
N ILE A 72 -16.36 -9.88 4.75
CA ILE A 72 -16.03 -10.87 5.77
C ILE A 72 -17.11 -11.93 5.82
N THR A 73 -16.76 -13.19 5.62
CA THR A 73 -17.71 -14.30 5.60
C THR A 73 -17.43 -15.23 6.77
N SER A 74 -18.48 -15.59 7.52
CA SER A 74 -18.38 -16.67 8.52
C SER A 74 -18.29 -18.01 7.79
N ILE A 75 -17.32 -18.83 8.17
CA ILE A 75 -17.12 -20.17 7.61
C ILE A 75 -17.47 -21.28 8.62
N GLY A 76 -18.14 -20.93 9.73
CA GLY A 76 -18.50 -21.86 10.81
C GLY A 76 -17.48 -21.92 11.93
N ASP A 77 -17.85 -22.51 13.07
CA ASP A 77 -16.99 -22.72 14.25
C ASP A 77 -16.28 -21.46 14.78
N GLY A 78 -16.92 -20.29 14.64
CA GLY A 78 -16.33 -19.01 15.03
C GLY A 78 -15.17 -18.55 14.13
N LYS A 79 -14.95 -19.21 12.99
CA LYS A 79 -13.93 -18.85 12.00
C LYS A 79 -14.52 -17.95 10.91
N PHE A 80 -13.66 -17.09 10.39
CA PHE A 80 -14.02 -16.14 9.36
C PHE A 80 -13.01 -16.21 8.22
N SER A 81 -13.46 -15.89 7.01
CA SER A 81 -12.64 -15.60 5.85
C SER A 81 -12.94 -14.19 5.37
N SER A 82 -12.08 -13.64 4.52
CA SER A 82 -12.40 -12.39 3.85
C SER A 82 -11.90 -12.36 2.41
N ILE A 83 -12.62 -11.64 1.57
CA ILE A 83 -12.14 -11.22 0.25
C ILE A 83 -11.93 -9.70 0.31
N ILE A 84 -10.72 -9.27 0.00
CA ILE A 84 -10.30 -7.87 0.03
C ILE A 84 -9.97 -7.46 -1.40
N THR A 85 -10.59 -6.40 -1.89
CA THR A 85 -10.37 -5.84 -3.23
C THR A 85 -9.64 -4.50 -3.12
N PHE A 86 -8.49 -4.40 -3.77
CA PHE A 86 -7.73 -3.17 -3.94
C PHE A 86 -8.24 -2.43 -5.17
N LEU A 87 -9.12 -1.46 -4.94
CA LEU A 87 -9.91 -0.83 -6.00
C LEU A 87 -9.08 -0.13 -7.08
N PRO A 88 -7.96 0.57 -6.78
CA PRO A 88 -7.14 1.20 -7.81
C PRO A 88 -6.55 0.21 -8.82
N SER A 89 -6.22 -1.01 -8.40
CA SER A 89 -5.59 -2.03 -9.23
C SER A 89 -6.53 -3.17 -9.64
N GLY A 90 -7.75 -3.21 -9.10
CA GLY A 90 -8.73 -4.28 -9.33
C GLY A 90 -8.31 -5.64 -8.75
N LYS A 91 -7.24 -5.70 -7.96
CA LYS A 91 -6.70 -6.96 -7.44
C LYS A 91 -7.50 -7.44 -6.25
N GLN A 92 -7.74 -8.75 -6.18
CA GLN A 92 -8.36 -9.39 -5.04
C GLN A 92 -7.34 -10.16 -4.21
N PHE A 93 -7.59 -10.21 -2.90
CA PHE A 93 -6.75 -10.85 -1.92
C PHE A 93 -7.60 -11.56 -0.87
N SER A 94 -7.19 -12.78 -0.53
CA SER A 94 -7.68 -13.49 0.64
C SER A 94 -6.50 -14.16 1.33
N ASN A 95 -6.49 -14.13 2.65
CA ASN A 95 -5.56 -14.89 3.45
C ASN A 95 -6.23 -15.21 4.79
N LYS A 96 -6.18 -16.47 5.24
CA LYS A 96 -6.80 -16.91 6.50
C LYS A 96 -6.32 -16.16 7.76
N LYS A 97 -5.18 -15.46 7.69
CA LYS A 97 -4.64 -14.65 8.80
C LYS A 97 -5.03 -13.18 8.74
N ILE A 98 -5.65 -12.73 7.65
CA ILE A 98 -6.01 -11.33 7.42
C ILE A 98 -7.49 -11.29 7.08
N ILE A 99 -8.32 -11.05 8.09
CA ILE A 99 -9.77 -11.15 7.98
C ILE A 99 -10.42 -9.76 7.92
N GLY A 100 -9.93 -8.84 8.74
CA GLY A 100 -10.54 -7.52 8.89
C GLY A 100 -9.62 -6.36 8.51
N ARG A 101 -10.20 -5.16 8.55
CA ARG A 101 -9.46 -3.90 8.38
C ARG A 101 -8.25 -3.80 9.32
N ASN A 102 -8.37 -4.32 10.55
CA ASN A 102 -7.33 -4.17 11.55
C ASN A 102 -6.09 -4.97 11.13
N ASP A 103 -6.27 -6.27 10.88
CA ASP A 103 -5.21 -7.17 10.41
C ASP A 103 -4.56 -6.62 9.14
N LEU A 104 -5.38 -6.14 8.19
CA LEU A 104 -4.91 -5.58 6.94
C LEU A 104 -3.99 -4.37 7.16
N ILE A 105 -4.42 -3.39 7.97
CA ILE A 105 -3.62 -2.19 8.24
C ILE A 105 -2.34 -2.51 9.02
N PHE A 106 -2.40 -3.42 9.99
CA PHE A 106 -1.20 -3.87 10.70
C PHE A 106 -0.19 -4.53 9.76
N VAL A 107 -0.65 -5.40 8.86
CA VAL A 107 0.21 -6.03 7.87
C VAL A 107 0.76 -5.00 6.89
N PHE A 108 -0.06 -4.06 6.43
CA PHE A 108 0.38 -3.02 5.52
C PHE A 108 1.48 -2.14 6.13
N ALA A 109 1.31 -1.77 7.40
CA ALA A 109 2.36 -1.11 8.17
C ALA A 109 3.63 -1.97 8.26
N LYS A 110 3.50 -3.24 8.64
CA LYS A 110 4.63 -4.16 8.79
C LYS A 110 5.44 -4.36 7.50
N TYR A 111 4.78 -4.41 6.35
CA TYR A 111 5.43 -4.60 5.04
C TYR A 111 5.75 -3.27 4.32
N ASN A 112 5.60 -2.13 5.02
CA ASN A 112 5.84 -0.79 4.47
C ASN A 112 5.03 -0.53 3.18
N ILE A 113 3.81 -1.05 3.10
CA ILE A 113 2.89 -0.85 1.97
C ILE A 113 2.25 0.55 2.03
N ILE A 114 2.14 1.13 3.22
CA ILE A 114 1.65 2.50 3.43
C ILE A 114 2.84 3.45 3.40
N LYS A 115 2.78 4.48 2.55
CA LYS A 115 3.78 5.55 2.43
C LYS A 115 3.55 6.68 3.43
N GLU A 116 4.48 7.64 3.48
CA GLU A 116 4.49 8.69 4.52
C GLU A 116 3.30 9.63 4.42
N ASP A 117 2.83 9.82 3.18
CA ASP A 117 1.62 10.56 2.84
C ASP A 117 0.34 9.72 2.96
N PHE A 118 0.44 8.52 3.53
CA PHE A 118 -0.60 7.51 3.65
C PHE A 118 -1.14 6.96 2.31
N SER A 119 -0.46 7.25 1.19
CA SER A 119 -0.76 6.56 -0.06
C SER A 119 -0.27 5.11 -0.02
N ILE A 120 -0.82 4.27 -0.90
CA ILE A 120 -0.42 2.87 -1.03
C ILE A 120 0.76 2.76 -2.01
N ASP A 121 1.80 2.04 -1.62
CA ASP A 121 2.87 1.60 -2.49
C ASP A 121 2.42 0.39 -3.30
N GLU A 122 2.03 0.64 -4.55
CA GLU A 122 1.53 -0.39 -5.47
C GLU A 122 2.57 -1.47 -5.79
N THR A 123 3.86 -1.16 -5.77
CA THR A 123 4.92 -2.14 -6.03
C THR A 123 5.02 -3.11 -4.86
N ARG A 124 5.06 -2.58 -3.63
CA ARG A 124 5.08 -3.40 -2.41
C ARG A 124 3.78 -4.17 -2.21
N LEU A 125 2.63 -3.55 -2.49
CA LEU A 125 1.33 -4.21 -2.46
C LEU A 125 1.29 -5.38 -3.45
N SER A 126 1.77 -5.17 -4.68
CA SER A 126 1.79 -6.22 -5.70
C SER A 126 2.64 -7.42 -5.27
N SER A 127 3.84 -7.15 -4.75
CA SER A 127 4.72 -8.20 -4.22
C SER A 127 4.10 -8.92 -3.01
N PHE A 128 3.43 -8.18 -2.13
CA PHE A 128 2.72 -8.76 -1.00
C PHE A 128 1.61 -9.71 -1.46
N ILE A 129 0.76 -9.29 -2.41
CA ILE A 129 -0.31 -10.13 -2.95
C ILE A 129 0.25 -11.40 -3.59
N GLU A 130 1.30 -11.28 -4.42
CA GLU A 130 1.91 -12.44 -5.08
C GLU A 130 2.38 -13.52 -4.10
N ASN A 131 2.97 -13.09 -2.98
CA ASN A 131 3.54 -13.97 -1.97
C ASN A 131 2.51 -14.55 -0.99
N TYR A 132 1.44 -13.82 -0.67
CA TYR A 132 0.55 -14.16 0.45
C TYR A 132 -0.90 -14.41 0.07
N ASN A 133 -1.30 -14.17 -1.17
CA ASN A 133 -2.69 -14.39 -1.60
C ASN A 133 -3.01 -15.89 -1.70
N GLU A 134 -4.13 -16.29 -1.09
CA GLU A 134 -4.64 -17.66 -1.05
C GLU A 134 -5.79 -17.90 -2.05
N LEU A 135 -6.20 -16.88 -2.84
CA LEU A 135 -7.21 -17.00 -3.92
C LEU A 135 -6.72 -17.68 -5.20
N LYS A 136 -5.60 -18.42 -5.16
CA LYS A 136 -4.96 -18.99 -6.36
C LYS A 136 -5.83 -20.01 -7.08
#